data_AF-C5KXA8-F1
#
_entry.id   AF-C5KXA8-F1
#
_cell.length_a   1.000
_cell.length_b   1.000
_cell.length_c   1.000
_cell.angle_alpha   90.00
_cell.angle_beta   90.00
_cell.angle_gamma   90.00
#
_symmetry.space_group_name_H-M   'P 1'
#
loop_
_entity.id
_entity.type
_entity.pdbx_description
1 polymer ?
#
loop_
_entity_poly.entity_id
_entity_poly.type
_entity_poly.pdbx_seq_one_letter_code
_entity_poly.pdbx_strand_id
1 'polypeptide(L)'
;TSVFPKISDVDADKLANFYKEIRSAASDSHGLPMTVRHIESMIRMAEASAKMELRDYVTSKDIDHAIATMLSSFIMTQKHAVAERLRRRFEAKYISSVTDHNELLHFMLRKMFKQQMDLILLTTGIGRDAADVDDADMPEITIDKGAFIHEAQQADLRNVREYMESALFAEVFTLDEDGKTIRRKAVAA
;
A
#
# COMPACT_ATOMS: atom_id res chain seq x y z
N THR A 1 -22.54 11.49 -21.38
CA THR A 1 -22.61 12.33 -20.17
C THR A 1 -21.27 13.00 -19.97
N SER A 2 -21.22 14.33 -19.94
CA SER A 2 -19.97 15.07 -19.73
C SER A 2 -19.98 15.62 -18.31
N VAL A 3 -19.08 15.12 -17.45
CA VAL A 3 -18.86 15.65 -16.09
C VAL A 3 -17.66 16.59 -16.10
N PHE A 4 -17.75 17.66 -15.31
CA PHE A 4 -16.70 18.68 -15.15
C PHE A 4 -16.42 18.85 -13.66
N PRO A 5 -15.54 18.00 -13.10
CA PRO A 5 -15.28 17.99 -11.67
C PRO A 5 -14.76 19.34 -11.18
N LYS A 6 -15.20 19.76 -9.99
CA LYS A 6 -14.73 20.98 -9.34
C LYS A 6 -13.95 20.66 -8.07
N ILE A 7 -12.95 21.48 -7.77
CA ILE A 7 -12.18 21.42 -6.51
C ILE A 7 -12.83 22.28 -5.44
N SER A 8 -12.78 21.83 -4.18
CA SER A 8 -13.25 22.59 -3.02
C SER A 8 -12.14 23.52 -2.48
N ASP A 9 -12.51 24.55 -1.72
CA ASP A 9 -11.52 25.48 -1.11
C ASP A 9 -10.64 24.78 -0.06
N VAL A 10 -11.19 23.83 0.71
CA VAL A 10 -10.43 23.07 1.74
C VAL A 10 -9.28 22.28 1.12
N ASP A 11 -9.53 21.74 -0.06
CA ASP A 11 -8.59 20.95 -0.83
C ASP A 11 -7.49 21.83 -1.49
N ALA A 12 -7.80 23.09 -1.79
CA ALA A 12 -6.84 24.07 -2.31
C ALA A 12 -5.79 24.44 -1.24
N ASP A 13 -6.19 24.57 0.03
CA ASP A 13 -5.28 24.85 1.14
C ASP A 13 -4.27 23.72 1.35
N LYS A 14 -4.68 22.46 1.14
CA LYS A 14 -3.79 21.30 1.23
C LYS A 14 -2.67 21.36 0.19
N LEU A 15 -3.00 21.69 -1.07
CA LEU A 15 -2.02 21.90 -2.14
C LEU A 15 -1.09 23.08 -1.85
N ALA A 16 -1.61 24.18 -1.29
CA ALA A 16 -0.81 25.34 -0.90
C ALA A 16 0.20 25.00 0.21
N ASN A 17 -0.22 24.23 1.21
CA ASN A 17 0.65 23.77 2.29
C ASN A 17 1.74 22.82 1.78
N PHE A 18 1.37 21.87 0.90
CA PHE A 18 2.33 21.00 0.23
C PHE A 18 3.40 21.78 -0.55
N TYR A 19 2.98 22.79 -1.33
CA TYR A 19 3.90 23.61 -2.09
C TYR A 19 4.89 24.38 -1.19
N LYS A 20 4.41 24.97 -0.09
CA LYS A 20 5.27 25.65 0.89
C LYS A 20 6.33 24.68 1.45
N GLU A 21 5.91 23.48 1.82
CA GLU A 21 6.77 22.46 2.42
C GLU A 21 7.87 21.99 1.45
N ILE A 22 7.49 21.66 0.21
CA ILE A 22 8.47 21.25 -0.81
C ILE A 22 9.37 22.39 -1.22
N ARG A 23 8.85 23.61 -1.37
CA ARG A 23 9.66 24.74 -1.81
C ARG A 23 10.73 25.08 -0.78
N SER A 24 10.40 25.01 0.50
CA SER A 24 11.38 25.10 1.59
C SER A 24 12.42 23.99 1.51
N ALA A 25 12.00 22.73 1.30
CA ALA A 25 12.93 21.60 1.21
C ALA A 25 13.86 21.65 -0.02
N ALA A 26 13.35 22.15 -1.15
CA ALA A 26 14.11 22.20 -2.40
C ALA A 26 15.20 23.28 -2.38
N SER A 27 14.96 24.41 -1.69
CA SER A 27 15.96 25.48 -1.50
C SER A 27 17.26 24.96 -0.86
N ASP A 28 17.17 24.00 0.04
CA ASP A 28 18.33 23.43 0.73
C ASP A 28 19.14 22.45 -0.14
N SER A 29 18.55 21.98 -1.25
CA SER A 29 19.09 20.84 -2.01
C SER A 29 19.85 21.22 -3.28
N HIS A 30 19.92 22.51 -3.63
CA HIS A 30 20.47 23.02 -4.90
C HIS A 30 19.92 22.32 -6.17
N GLY A 31 18.77 21.65 -6.06
CA GLY A 31 18.05 21.03 -7.17
C GLY A 31 17.10 22.03 -7.87
N LEU A 32 16.52 21.62 -9.01
CA LEU A 32 15.49 22.41 -9.67
C LEU A 32 14.24 22.46 -8.77
N PRO A 33 13.77 23.65 -8.33
CA PRO A 33 12.64 23.72 -7.43
C PRO A 33 11.33 23.35 -8.12
N MET A 34 10.41 22.77 -7.35
CA MET A 34 9.04 22.54 -7.80
C MET A 34 8.36 23.89 -8.11
N THR A 35 7.70 23.99 -9.25
CA THR A 35 7.07 25.24 -9.73
C THR A 35 5.55 25.19 -9.61
N VAL A 36 4.89 26.34 -9.76
CA VAL A 36 3.42 26.42 -9.78
C VAL A 36 2.81 25.56 -10.88
N ARG A 37 3.52 25.38 -12.01
CA ARG A 37 3.10 24.47 -13.09
C ARG A 37 2.90 23.03 -12.62
N HIS A 38 3.69 22.57 -11.64
CA HIS A 38 3.51 21.22 -11.09
C HIS A 38 2.21 21.13 -10.27
N ILE A 39 1.82 22.20 -9.56
CA ILE A 39 0.53 22.28 -8.84
C ILE A 39 -0.63 22.24 -9.82
N GLU A 40 -0.56 23.00 -10.91
CA GLU A 40 -1.58 22.94 -11.96
C GLU A 40 -1.72 21.54 -12.55
N SER A 41 -0.61 20.82 -12.72
CA SER A 41 -0.65 19.41 -13.15
C SER A 41 -1.28 18.50 -12.10
N MET A 42 -1.03 18.72 -10.81
CA MET A 42 -1.71 17.99 -9.72
C MET A 42 -3.23 18.20 -9.74
N ILE A 43 -3.68 19.45 -9.91
CA ILE A 43 -5.11 19.77 -10.03
C ILE A 43 -5.73 19.01 -11.22
N ARG A 44 -5.08 19.05 -12.38
CA ARG A 44 -5.56 18.32 -13.57
C ARG A 44 -5.64 16.80 -13.35
N MET A 45 -4.70 16.19 -12.65
CA MET A 45 -4.77 14.75 -12.35
C MET A 45 -5.90 14.44 -11.37
N ALA A 46 -6.11 15.28 -10.36
CA ALA A 46 -7.19 15.09 -9.39
C ALA A 46 -8.58 15.21 -10.07
N GLU A 47 -8.74 16.19 -10.96
CA GLU A 47 -9.94 16.33 -11.80
C GLU A 47 -10.10 15.14 -12.75
N ALA A 48 -9.02 14.65 -13.36
CA ALA A 48 -9.06 13.48 -14.23
C ALA A 48 -9.51 12.21 -13.47
N SER A 49 -9.02 12.01 -12.24
CA SER A 49 -9.42 10.91 -11.36
C SER A 49 -10.93 10.96 -11.05
N ALA A 50 -11.44 12.12 -10.60
CA ALA A 50 -12.87 12.31 -10.36
C ALA A 50 -13.72 12.10 -11.63
N LYS A 51 -13.21 12.53 -12.79
CA LYS A 51 -13.86 12.34 -14.09
C LYS A 51 -13.94 10.88 -14.51
N MET A 52 -12.93 10.06 -14.21
CA MET A 52 -12.94 8.62 -14.46
C MET A 52 -14.03 7.90 -13.66
N GLU A 53 -14.31 8.38 -12.44
CA GLU A 53 -15.39 7.89 -11.58
C GLU A 53 -16.75 8.56 -11.84
N LEU A 54 -16.86 9.41 -12.87
CA LEU A 54 -18.06 10.18 -13.20
C LEU A 54 -18.57 11.08 -12.05
N ARG A 55 -17.68 11.54 -11.16
CA ARG A 55 -18.05 12.42 -10.04
C ARG A 55 -17.95 13.89 -10.43
N ASP A 56 -18.85 14.72 -9.87
CA ASP A 56 -18.86 16.17 -10.10
C ASP A 56 -17.89 16.95 -9.20
N TYR A 57 -17.29 16.30 -8.21
CA TYR A 57 -16.38 16.92 -7.24
C TYR A 57 -15.14 16.08 -7.04
N VAL A 58 -14.01 16.76 -6.90
CA VAL A 58 -12.73 16.17 -6.49
C VAL A 58 -12.81 15.88 -4.99
N THR A 59 -12.29 14.72 -4.57
CA THR A 59 -12.19 14.35 -3.16
C THR A 59 -10.74 14.47 -2.71
N SER A 60 -10.51 14.56 -1.40
CA SER A 60 -9.16 14.64 -0.85
C SER A 60 -8.29 13.43 -1.24
N LYS A 61 -8.88 12.25 -1.48
CA LYS A 61 -8.18 11.05 -1.97
C LYS A 61 -7.55 11.26 -3.34
N ASP A 62 -8.24 11.94 -4.27
CA ASP A 62 -7.71 12.21 -5.61
C ASP A 62 -6.51 13.16 -5.56
N ILE A 63 -6.55 14.11 -4.62
CA ILE A 63 -5.46 15.06 -4.40
C ILE A 63 -4.27 14.38 -3.76
N ASP A 64 -4.51 13.52 -2.76
CA ASP A 64 -3.45 12.70 -2.17
C ASP A 64 -2.77 11.82 -3.23
N HIS A 65 -3.56 11.21 -4.10
CA HIS A 65 -3.05 10.43 -5.22
C HIS A 65 -2.24 11.28 -6.21
N ALA A 66 -2.73 12.47 -6.57
CA ALA A 66 -2.04 13.38 -7.47
C ALA A 66 -0.72 13.91 -6.88
N ILE A 67 -0.71 14.24 -5.59
CA ILE A 67 0.47 14.66 -4.85
C ILE A 67 1.50 13.53 -4.82
N ALA A 68 1.10 12.32 -4.43
CA ALA A 68 1.98 11.17 -4.33
C ALA A 68 2.64 10.84 -5.67
N THR A 69 1.85 10.84 -6.74
CA THR A 69 2.30 10.52 -8.10
C THR A 69 3.31 11.55 -8.61
N MET A 70 3.00 12.84 -8.46
CA MET A 70 3.90 13.92 -8.87
C MET A 70 5.17 13.96 -8.04
N LEU A 71 5.06 13.77 -6.73
CA LEU A 71 6.21 13.75 -5.84
C LEU A 71 7.13 12.58 -6.15
N SER A 72 6.59 11.38 -6.35
CA SER A 72 7.37 10.19 -6.71
C SER A 72 8.12 10.41 -8.02
N SER A 73 7.41 10.92 -9.04
CA SER A 73 8.03 11.28 -10.34
C SER A 73 9.10 12.35 -10.19
N PHE A 74 8.84 13.38 -9.37
CA PHE A 74 9.81 14.45 -9.12
C PHE A 74 11.08 13.93 -8.43
N ILE A 75 10.95 13.11 -7.39
CA ILE A 75 12.07 12.51 -6.64
C ILE A 75 12.94 11.67 -7.58
N MET A 76 12.34 10.87 -8.47
CA MET A 76 13.08 10.04 -9.44
C MET A 76 13.96 10.86 -10.40
N THR A 77 13.60 12.12 -10.67
CA THR A 77 14.40 13.00 -11.55
C THR A 77 15.53 13.72 -10.83
N GLN A 78 15.60 13.64 -9.50
CA GLN A 78 16.64 14.31 -8.72
C GLN A 78 17.93 13.49 -8.64
N LYS A 79 19.05 14.17 -8.38
CA LYS A 79 20.33 13.50 -8.06
C LYS A 79 20.11 12.56 -6.87
N HIS A 80 20.70 11.37 -6.91
CA HIS A 80 20.48 10.29 -5.92
C HIS A 80 20.52 10.77 -4.46
N ALA A 81 21.55 11.56 -4.08
CA ALA A 81 21.67 12.08 -2.71
C ALA A 81 20.52 13.02 -2.30
N VAL A 82 20.00 13.82 -3.24
CA VAL A 82 18.84 14.70 -3.02
C VAL A 82 17.55 13.88 -3.01
N ALA A 83 17.42 12.94 -3.93
CA ALA A 83 16.28 12.03 -4.02
C ALA A 83 16.08 11.26 -2.71
N GLU A 84 17.13 10.69 -2.14
CA GLU A 84 17.08 9.98 -0.84
C GLU A 84 16.64 10.91 0.31
N ARG A 85 17.16 12.14 0.37
CA ARG A 85 16.76 13.10 1.39
C ARG A 85 15.29 13.50 1.27
N LEU A 86 14.84 13.77 0.05
CA LEU A 86 13.45 14.11 -0.23
C LEU A 86 12.51 12.95 0.06
N ARG A 87 12.88 11.72 -0.35
CA ARG A 87 12.12 10.51 -0.05
C ARG A 87 11.94 10.35 1.44
N ARG A 88 13.03 10.32 2.22
CA ARG A 88 12.96 10.19 3.69
C ARG A 88 12.10 11.27 4.36
N ARG A 89 12.14 12.51 3.86
CA ARG A 89 11.37 13.63 4.41
C ARG A 89 9.86 13.51 4.15
N PHE A 90 9.48 13.03 2.97
CA PHE A 90 8.09 13.10 2.50
C PHE A 90 7.38 11.74 2.38
N GLU A 91 8.10 10.63 2.54
CA GLU A 91 7.60 9.27 2.32
C GLU A 91 6.41 8.94 3.22
N ALA A 92 6.51 9.16 4.52
CA ALA A 92 5.46 8.85 5.49
C ALA A 92 4.17 9.68 5.31
N LYS A 93 4.29 10.89 4.74
CA LYS A 93 3.18 11.85 4.68
C LYS A 93 2.46 11.84 3.33
N TYR A 94 3.19 11.67 2.23
CA TYR A 94 2.65 11.85 0.88
C TYR A 94 2.81 10.63 -0.03
N ILE A 95 3.64 9.64 0.31
CA ILE A 95 3.91 8.49 -0.57
C ILE A 95 3.29 7.20 0.00
N SER A 96 3.46 6.93 1.30
CA SER A 96 2.93 5.72 1.93
C SER A 96 1.41 5.72 2.06
N SER A 97 0.75 6.87 1.95
CA SER A 97 -0.70 7.01 2.07
C SER A 97 -1.48 6.49 0.84
N VAL A 98 -0.81 6.26 -0.29
CA VAL A 98 -1.48 5.87 -1.56
C VAL A 98 -1.47 4.36 -1.79
N THR A 99 -0.52 3.66 -1.19
CA THR A 99 -0.46 2.20 -1.27
C THR A 99 -0.99 1.65 0.04
N ASP A 100 -2.12 0.94 0.00
CA ASP A 100 -2.61 0.14 1.12
C ASP A 100 -1.66 -1.05 1.32
N HIS A 101 -0.47 -0.77 1.87
CA HIS A 101 0.58 -1.75 2.14
C HIS A 101 0.02 -2.89 2.99
N ASN A 102 -0.91 -2.60 3.91
CA ASN A 102 -1.60 -3.59 4.72
C ASN A 102 -2.43 -4.57 3.88
N GLU A 103 -3.14 -4.09 2.86
CA GLU A 103 -3.91 -4.98 1.96
C GLU A 103 -2.99 -5.84 1.10
N LEU A 104 -1.88 -5.27 0.61
CA LEU A 104 -0.88 -6.02 -0.15
C LEU A 104 -0.18 -7.08 0.70
N LEU A 105 0.18 -6.73 1.93
CA LEU A 105 0.74 -7.66 2.92
C LEU A 105 -0.26 -8.78 3.25
N HIS A 106 -1.55 -8.45 3.36
CA HIS A 106 -2.60 -9.43 3.59
C HIS A 106 -2.81 -10.36 2.40
N PHE A 107 -2.86 -9.82 1.18
CA PHE A 107 -2.96 -10.60 -0.04
C PHE A 107 -1.77 -11.54 -0.21
N MET A 108 -0.56 -11.05 0.05
CA MET A 108 0.67 -11.85 0.00
C MET A 108 0.63 -12.98 1.01
N LEU A 109 0.25 -12.71 2.26
CA LEU A 109 0.15 -13.74 3.29
C LEU A 109 -0.88 -14.81 2.90
N ARG A 110 -2.07 -14.41 2.42
CA ARG A 110 -3.09 -15.34 1.88
C ARG A 110 -2.55 -16.19 0.73
N LYS A 111 -1.76 -15.59 -0.18
CA LYS A 111 -1.14 -16.29 -1.30
C LYS A 111 -0.14 -17.34 -0.80
N MET A 112 0.71 -17.01 0.17
CA MET A 112 1.67 -17.96 0.75
C MET A 112 0.95 -19.16 1.40
N PHE A 113 -0.13 -18.91 2.16
CA PHE A 113 -0.93 -19.99 2.77
C PHE A 113 -1.55 -20.90 1.72
N LYS A 114 -2.08 -20.32 0.64
CA LYS A 114 -2.63 -21.08 -0.47
C LYS A 114 -1.57 -21.95 -1.15
N GLN A 115 -0.38 -21.39 -1.42
CA GLN A 115 0.72 -22.14 -2.02
C GLN A 115 1.17 -23.32 -1.16
N GLN A 116 1.23 -23.13 0.15
CA GLN A 116 1.59 -24.20 1.08
C GLN A 116 0.50 -25.27 1.18
N MET A 117 -0.78 -24.87 1.13
CA MET A 117 -1.91 -25.80 1.05
C MET A 117 -1.87 -26.64 -0.22
N ASP A 118 -1.71 -26.00 -1.38
CA ASP A 118 -1.62 -26.67 -2.68
C ASP A 118 -0.45 -27.66 -2.71
N LEU A 119 0.69 -27.30 -2.10
CA LEU A 119 1.85 -28.18 -1.99
C LEU A 119 1.56 -29.40 -1.11
N ILE A 120 0.96 -29.21 0.06
CA ILE A 120 0.61 -30.32 0.96
C ILE A 120 -0.39 -31.26 0.28
N LEU A 121 -1.40 -30.73 -0.41
CA LEU A 121 -2.36 -31.52 -1.17
C LEU A 121 -1.68 -32.38 -2.26
N LEU A 122 -0.68 -31.83 -2.97
CA LEU A 122 0.10 -32.58 -3.95
C LEU A 122 0.97 -33.67 -3.31
N THR A 123 1.60 -33.40 -2.16
CA THR A 123 2.55 -34.33 -1.53
C THR A 123 1.87 -35.44 -0.74
N THR A 124 0.71 -35.18 -0.13
CA THR A 124 0.00 -36.16 0.71
C THR A 124 -0.79 -37.17 -0.12
N GLY A 125 -0.91 -36.96 -1.44
CA GLY A 125 -1.59 -37.91 -2.32
C GLY A 125 -3.10 -38.00 -2.10
N ILE A 126 -3.70 -37.01 -1.41
CA ILE A 126 -5.15 -36.82 -1.31
C ILE A 126 -5.63 -36.26 -2.65
N GLY A 127 -5.59 -37.12 -3.65
CA GLY A 127 -6.00 -36.85 -5.00
C GLY A 127 -7.47 -37.19 -5.19
N ARG A 128 -8.25 -36.14 -5.47
CA ARG A 128 -9.49 -36.08 -6.28
C ARG A 128 -10.84 -35.94 -5.60
N ASP A 129 -11.06 -36.42 -4.39
CA ASP A 129 -12.38 -36.26 -3.74
C ASP A 129 -12.28 -35.35 -2.51
N ALA A 130 -12.12 -34.05 -2.75
CA ALA A 130 -12.12 -33.00 -1.73
C ALA A 130 -13.46 -32.87 -0.97
N ALA A 131 -14.45 -33.69 -1.30
CA ALA A 131 -15.75 -33.76 -0.64
C ALA A 131 -15.78 -34.74 0.55
N ASP A 132 -14.78 -35.63 0.68
CA ASP A 132 -14.76 -36.72 1.67
C ASP A 132 -13.58 -36.61 2.67
N VAL A 133 -12.88 -35.48 2.71
CA VAL A 133 -11.87 -35.22 3.74
C VAL A 133 -12.58 -34.62 4.95
N ASP A 134 -12.66 -35.38 6.04
CA ASP A 134 -13.13 -34.87 7.33
C ASP A 134 -12.33 -33.60 7.70
N ASP A 135 -13.03 -32.57 8.17
CA ASP A 135 -12.43 -31.27 8.55
C ASP A 135 -11.30 -31.42 9.59
N ALA A 136 -11.27 -32.57 10.30
CA ALA A 136 -10.26 -32.97 11.26
C ALA A 136 -8.88 -33.35 10.64
N ASP A 137 -8.85 -33.74 9.36
CA ASP A 137 -7.61 -34.12 8.65
C ASP A 137 -7.00 -32.96 7.87
N MET A 138 -7.57 -31.76 7.93
CA MET A 138 -6.99 -30.59 7.29
C MET A 138 -5.68 -30.22 8.02
N PRO A 139 -4.52 -30.27 7.34
CA PRO A 139 -3.24 -30.04 7.98
C PRO A 139 -3.15 -28.61 8.48
N GLU A 140 -2.73 -28.41 9.73
CA GLU A 140 -2.52 -27.08 10.29
C GLU A 140 -1.37 -26.38 9.55
N ILE A 141 -1.72 -25.48 8.63
CA ILE A 141 -0.74 -24.74 7.85
C ILE A 141 -0.17 -23.63 8.74
N THR A 142 1.16 -23.60 8.82
CA THR A 142 1.89 -22.54 9.51
C THR A 142 2.91 -21.92 8.58
N ILE A 143 3.03 -20.59 8.65
CA ILE A 143 4.02 -19.83 7.89
C ILE A 143 5.02 -19.23 8.87
N ASP A 144 6.31 -19.38 8.56
CA ASP A 144 7.36 -18.72 9.33
C ASP A 144 7.28 -17.19 9.13
N LYS A 145 7.28 -16.45 10.24
CA LYS A 145 7.25 -14.99 10.24
C LYS A 145 8.47 -14.40 9.53
N GLY A 146 9.64 -15.00 9.69
CA GLY A 146 10.86 -14.58 9.01
C GLY A 146 10.74 -14.72 7.49
N ALA A 147 10.15 -15.82 7.01
CA ALA A 147 9.85 -16.00 5.59
C ALA A 147 8.90 -14.91 5.06
N PHE A 148 7.82 -14.61 5.79
CA PHE A 148 6.89 -13.53 5.42
C PHE A 148 7.55 -12.15 5.39
N ILE A 149 8.38 -11.82 6.38
CA ILE A 149 9.12 -10.54 6.42
C ILE A 149 10.09 -10.46 5.25
N HIS A 150 10.81 -11.53 4.95
CA HIS A 150 11.75 -11.57 3.84
C HIS A 150 11.04 -11.39 2.49
N GLU A 151 9.90 -12.04 2.28
CA GLU A 151 9.10 -11.88 1.07
C GLU A 151 8.50 -10.47 0.95
N ALA A 152 8.03 -9.90 2.06
CA ALA A 152 7.60 -8.50 2.12
C ALA A 152 8.72 -7.53 1.72
N GLN A 153 9.93 -7.75 2.24
CA GLN A 153 11.08 -6.92 1.93
C GLN A 153 11.48 -7.00 0.46
N GLN A 154 11.39 -8.18 -0.17
CA GLN A 154 11.63 -8.34 -1.60
C GLN A 154 10.60 -7.60 -2.46
N ALA A 155 9.36 -7.51 -1.99
CA ALA A 155 8.29 -6.79 -2.65
C ALA A 155 8.27 -5.27 -2.36
N ASP A 156 9.29 -4.73 -1.66
CA ASP A 156 9.33 -3.35 -1.11
C ASP A 156 8.07 -3.00 -0.29
N LEU A 157 7.45 -4.01 0.33
CA LEU A 157 6.32 -3.83 1.23
C LEU A 157 6.84 -3.49 2.63
N ARG A 158 6.53 -2.26 3.05
CA ARG A 158 6.94 -1.71 4.34
C ARG A 158 5.85 -1.91 5.40
N ASN A 159 6.19 -1.61 6.64
CA ASN A 159 5.26 -1.60 7.78
C ASN A 159 4.66 -2.97 8.13
N VAL A 160 5.38 -4.07 7.90
CA VAL A 160 4.95 -5.44 8.28
C VAL A 160 4.50 -5.52 9.75
N ARG A 161 5.19 -4.81 10.64
CA ARG A 161 4.83 -4.77 12.07
C ARG A 161 3.45 -4.14 12.31
N GLU A 162 3.19 -2.99 11.68
CA GLU A 162 1.91 -2.29 11.80
C GLU A 162 0.76 -3.14 11.24
N TYR A 163 1.02 -3.84 10.12
CA TYR A 163 0.08 -4.81 9.57
C TYR A 163 -0.24 -5.94 10.55
N MET A 164 0.76 -6.55 11.19
CA MET A 164 0.54 -7.65 12.15
C MET A 164 -0.24 -7.20 13.40
N GLU A 165 -0.15 -5.92 13.76
CA GLU A 165 -0.91 -5.32 14.86
C GLU A 165 -2.30 -4.83 14.41
N SER A 166 -2.60 -4.87 13.10
CA SER A 166 -3.86 -4.35 12.52
C SER A 166 -5.05 -5.31 12.67
N ALA A 167 -6.25 -4.74 12.64
CA ALA A 167 -7.50 -5.50 12.62
C ALA A 167 -7.60 -6.45 11.41
N LEU A 168 -7.04 -6.05 10.27
CA LEU A 168 -7.07 -6.80 9.02
C LEU A 168 -6.25 -8.10 9.10
N PHE A 169 -5.15 -8.10 9.88
CA PHE A 169 -4.42 -9.32 10.21
C PHE A 169 -5.21 -10.17 11.21
N ALA A 170 -5.69 -9.56 12.29
CA ALA A 170 -6.38 -10.26 13.37
C ALA A 170 -7.71 -10.92 12.95
N GLU A 171 -8.33 -10.48 11.85
CA GLU A 171 -9.54 -11.09 11.31
C GLU A 171 -9.30 -12.55 10.84
N VAL A 172 -8.18 -12.79 10.15
CA VAL A 172 -7.93 -14.07 9.45
C VAL A 172 -6.76 -14.86 10.06
N PHE A 173 -5.83 -14.18 10.72
CA PHE A 173 -4.56 -14.75 11.15
C PHE A 173 -4.31 -14.57 12.66
N THR A 174 -3.49 -15.44 13.23
CA THR A 174 -2.98 -15.37 14.60
C THR A 174 -1.49 -15.65 14.64
N LEU A 175 -0.84 -15.13 15.67
CA LEU A 175 0.55 -15.48 16.00
C LEU A 175 0.54 -16.60 17.03
N ASP A 176 1.51 -17.49 16.89
CA ASP A 176 1.76 -18.57 17.84
C ASP A 176 2.35 -18.03 19.16
N GLU A 177 2.36 -18.86 20.22
CA GLU A 177 2.85 -18.48 21.56
C GLU A 177 4.31 -17.99 21.53
N ASP A 178 5.12 -18.54 20.63
CA ASP A 178 6.52 -18.15 20.41
C ASP A 178 6.69 -16.91 19.50
N GLY A 179 5.60 -16.43 18.88
CA GLY A 179 5.60 -15.29 17.95
C GLY A 179 6.41 -15.48 16.66
N LYS A 180 6.87 -16.71 16.38
CA LYS A 180 7.70 -17.08 15.22
C LYS A 180 6.89 -17.55 14.02
N THR A 181 5.72 -18.12 14.26
CA THR A 181 4.86 -18.72 13.25
C THR A 181 3.53 -17.99 13.19
N ILE A 182 3.01 -17.86 11.97
CA ILE A 182 1.71 -17.30 11.66
C ILE A 182 0.79 -18.47 11.34
N ARG A 183 -0.39 -18.51 11.97
CA ARG A 183 -1.44 -19.50 11.71
C ARG A 183 -2.68 -18.81 11.15
N ARG A 184 -3.48 -19.55 10.38
CA ARG A 184 -4.79 -19.07 9.93
C ARG A 184 -5.83 -19.49 10.96
N LYS A 185 -6.73 -18.57 11.35
CA LYS A 185 -7.87 -18.91 12.22
C LYS A 185 -8.76 -19.93 11.50
N ALA A 186 -9.17 -20.97 12.23
CA ALA A 186 -10.26 -21.82 11.78
C ALA A 186 -11.52 -20.95 11.63
N VAL A 187 -12.23 -21.10 10.52
CA VAL A 187 -13.52 -20.43 10.32
C VAL A 187 -14.48 -21.06 11.32
N ALA A 188 -14.90 -20.31 12.34
CA ALA A 188 -15.99 -20.74 13.18
C ALA A 188 -17.25 -20.78 12.31
N ALA A 189 -17.76 -22.00 12.07
CA ALA A 189 -19.01 -22.26 11.37
C ALA A 189 -20.22 -21.68 12.13
#